data_AF-A0A7Y5ANI4-F1
#
_entry.id   AF-A0A7Y5ANI4-F1
#
_cell.length_a   1.000
_cell.length_b   1.000
_cell.length_c   1.000
_cell.angle_alpha   90.00
_cell.angle_beta   90.00
_cell.angle_gamma   90.00
#
_symmetry.space_group_name_H-M   'P 1'
#
loop_
_entity.id
_entity.type
_entity.pdbx_description
1 polymer ?
#
loop_
_entity_poly.entity_id
_entity_poly.type
_entity_poly.pdbx_seq_one_letter_code
_entity_poly.pdbx_strand_id
1 'polypeptide(L)'
;MTTMIKLIKTLLKNYEHLRKEDLKSSNPEIRQLFDKLKKAVANGIEPLMSEDLNIEWGLGSGNLPKKPVLYLLCKSAGVQASSGVYVALVIDTKPGENNYGNYRLMLTQGYSKQVKERVKNEGESESEAKKQVFEDAKPLAVMLADSYYAELKSHHFNVASTDDVSSDLIIAERIYNIDDNTSDSQLITDINHLLRVYLNLASETPYAPGSDGQSIAGAYRECLVQMRIGQADFRKKLFDKYGTSCMLTGCKIPAVIEAAHIIPFSDSQNNDENNGLLLRADLHKLYDSNLLGIAPDGEVYIMPAVSGAGYSDLSGKTLTCVINSKMREYLNAKFKIFCNKNDIE
;
A
#
# COMPACT_ATOMS: atom_id res chain seq x y z
N MET A 1 22.94 18.64 11.57
CA MET A 1 22.18 17.39 11.82
C MET A 1 22.99 16.21 11.31
N THR A 2 23.01 15.08 12.03
CA THR A 2 23.60 13.84 11.51
C THR A 2 22.68 13.28 10.43
N THR A 3 23.21 13.01 9.23
CA THR A 3 22.45 12.46 8.09
C THR A 3 22.06 11.00 8.32
N MET A 4 20.96 10.54 7.70
CA MET A 4 20.52 9.13 7.79
C MET A 4 21.61 8.18 7.30
N ILE A 5 22.22 8.51 6.18
CA ILE A 5 23.32 7.70 5.61
C ILE A 5 24.49 7.61 6.60
N LYS A 6 24.79 8.68 7.34
CA LYS A 6 25.84 8.65 8.38
C LYS A 6 25.46 7.77 9.56
N LEU A 7 24.18 7.74 9.97
CA LEU A 7 23.68 6.85 11.01
C LEU A 7 23.75 5.38 10.57
N ILE A 8 23.31 5.07 9.35
CA ILE A 8 23.40 3.73 8.75
C ILE A 8 24.88 3.29 8.64
N LYS A 9 25.78 4.18 8.19
CA LYS A 9 27.24 3.96 8.17
C LYS A 9 27.80 3.61 9.55
N THR A 10 27.34 4.30 10.59
CA THR A 10 27.77 4.04 11.96
C THR A 10 27.26 2.69 12.44
N LEU A 11 26.01 2.33 12.11
CA LEU A 11 25.42 1.04 12.45
C LEU A 11 26.16 -0.12 11.76
N LEU A 12 26.43 0.01 10.46
CA LEU A 12 27.13 -1.00 9.67
C LEU A 12 28.57 -1.25 10.16
N LYS A 13 29.31 -0.20 10.53
CA LYS A 13 30.71 -0.31 10.95
C LYS A 13 30.89 -0.87 12.36
N ASN A 14 29.99 -0.52 13.28
CA ASN A 14 30.26 -0.72 14.70
C ASN A 14 29.48 -1.90 15.31
N TYR A 15 28.51 -2.47 14.59
CA TYR A 15 27.50 -3.33 15.22
C TYR A 15 27.11 -4.57 14.39
N GLU A 16 28.09 -5.15 13.69
CA GLU A 16 27.93 -6.35 12.83
C GLU A 16 27.49 -7.62 13.57
N HIS A 17 27.88 -7.75 14.85
CA HIS A 17 27.61 -8.92 15.69
C HIS A 17 26.46 -8.71 16.68
N LEU A 18 25.57 -7.75 16.39
CA LEU A 18 24.42 -7.45 17.24
C LEU A 18 23.58 -8.70 17.53
N ARG A 19 23.56 -9.10 18.80
CA ARG A 19 22.69 -10.17 19.30
C ARG A 19 21.39 -9.56 19.84
N LYS A 20 20.41 -10.43 20.07
CA LYS A 20 19.08 -10.02 20.56
C LYS A 20 19.16 -9.32 21.92
N GLU A 21 20.12 -9.71 22.75
CA GLU A 21 20.39 -9.12 24.07
C GLU A 21 20.84 -7.65 23.96
N ASP A 22 21.68 -7.34 22.96
CA ASP A 22 22.24 -5.99 22.76
C ASP A 22 21.14 -4.95 22.44
N LEU A 23 20.03 -5.39 21.83
CA LEU A 23 18.86 -4.56 21.50
C LEU A 23 17.87 -4.42 22.67
N LYS A 24 17.68 -5.46 23.48
CA LYS A 24 16.61 -5.55 24.49
C LYS A 24 16.87 -4.77 25.78
N SER A 25 18.11 -4.40 26.11
CA SER A 25 18.42 -3.51 27.25
C SER A 25 19.90 -3.14 27.39
N SER A 26 20.82 -3.89 26.77
CA SER A 26 22.22 -3.91 27.21
C SER A 26 23.11 -2.82 26.60
N ASN A 27 22.75 -2.21 25.47
CA ASN A 27 23.61 -1.22 24.80
C ASN A 27 22.88 0.13 24.52
N PRO A 28 23.09 1.15 25.38
CA PRO A 28 22.46 2.47 25.22
C PRO A 28 22.86 3.23 23.95
N GLU A 29 24.07 3.02 23.44
CA GLU A 29 24.59 3.73 22.27
C GLU A 29 23.86 3.30 21.00
N ILE A 30 23.64 1.99 20.85
CA ILE A 30 22.90 1.40 19.72
C ILE A 30 21.47 1.90 19.70
N ARG A 31 20.81 1.92 20.86
CA ARG A 31 19.46 2.46 21.01
C ARG A 31 19.38 3.90 20.55
N GLN A 32 20.32 4.72 21.02
CA GLN A 32 20.35 6.13 20.66
C GLN A 32 20.55 6.32 19.15
N LEU A 33 21.35 5.48 18.50
CA LEU A 33 21.53 5.50 17.05
C LEU A 33 20.25 5.11 16.30
N PHE A 34 19.57 4.05 16.72
CA PHE A 34 18.29 3.66 16.12
C PHE A 34 17.19 4.70 16.34
N ASP A 35 17.11 5.31 17.52
CA ASP A 35 16.14 6.37 17.79
C ASP A 35 16.41 7.62 16.95
N LYS A 36 17.69 7.96 16.74
CA LYS A 36 18.09 9.03 15.80
C LYS A 36 17.71 8.68 14.37
N LEU A 37 17.95 7.43 13.94
CA LEU A 37 17.62 6.98 12.59
C LEU A 37 16.11 6.95 12.36
N LYS A 38 15.35 6.41 13.31
CA LYS A 38 13.88 6.43 13.34
C LYS A 38 13.35 7.85 13.20
N LYS A 39 13.86 8.80 13.99
CA LYS A 39 13.46 10.22 13.90
C LYS A 39 13.81 10.83 12.54
N ALA A 40 14.99 10.53 12.01
CA ALA A 40 15.42 11.07 10.72
C ALA A 40 14.54 10.54 9.57
N VAL A 41 14.20 9.25 9.59
CA VAL A 41 13.24 8.64 8.64
C VAL A 41 11.86 9.26 8.82
N ALA A 42 11.34 9.33 10.04
CA ALA A 42 10.02 9.91 10.33
C ALA A 42 9.87 11.35 9.83
N ASN A 43 10.93 12.17 9.96
CA ASN A 43 10.93 13.55 9.49
C ASN A 43 10.96 13.69 7.96
N GLY A 44 11.44 12.68 7.24
CA GLY A 44 11.47 12.67 5.78
C GLY A 44 10.24 12.05 5.14
N ILE A 45 9.42 11.32 5.91
CA ILE A 45 8.20 10.71 5.41
C ILE A 45 7.13 11.78 5.17
N GLU A 46 6.37 11.60 4.10
CA GLU A 46 5.31 12.54 3.72
C GLU A 46 4.23 12.66 4.82
N PRO A 47 3.75 13.88 5.14
CA PRO A 47 2.84 14.12 6.28
C PRO A 47 1.56 13.27 6.25
N LEU A 48 0.97 13.08 5.06
CA LEU A 48 -0.21 12.25 4.82
C LEU A 48 -0.01 10.77 5.24
N MET A 49 1.24 10.33 5.39
CA MET A 49 1.62 8.96 5.74
C MET A 49 2.12 8.84 7.18
N SER A 50 2.27 9.96 7.90
CA SER A 50 2.99 10.02 9.18
C SER A 50 2.13 9.73 10.43
N GLU A 51 0.83 10.01 10.40
CA GLU A 51 -0.05 9.83 11.57
C GLU A 51 -0.30 8.34 11.87
N ASP A 52 -0.46 7.55 10.82
CA ASP A 52 -0.76 6.12 10.89
C ASP A 52 0.47 5.20 10.85
N LEU A 53 1.68 5.72 10.58
CA LEU A 53 2.86 4.88 10.54
C LEU A 53 3.50 4.70 11.93
N ASN A 54 3.78 3.46 12.28
CA ASN A 54 4.61 3.07 13.40
C ASN A 54 5.96 2.58 12.88
N ILE A 55 7.04 3.25 13.28
CA ILE A 55 8.40 2.85 12.94
C ILE A 55 9.01 2.14 14.14
N GLU A 56 9.41 0.89 13.97
CA GLU A 56 10.02 0.07 15.02
C GLU A 56 11.39 -0.43 14.56
N TRP A 57 12.29 -0.71 15.49
CA TRP A 57 13.57 -1.33 15.16
C TRP A 57 13.76 -2.61 15.97
N GLY A 58 14.49 -3.57 15.41
CA GLY A 58 14.71 -4.86 16.03
C GLY A 58 15.71 -5.72 15.27
N LEU A 59 15.81 -7.00 15.65
CA LEU A 59 16.47 -8.01 14.82
C LEU A 59 15.44 -8.65 13.90
N GLY A 60 15.85 -8.94 12.66
CA GLY A 60 15.02 -9.65 11.70
C GLY A 60 14.50 -11.00 12.21
N SER A 61 13.35 -11.39 11.69
CA SER A 61 12.63 -12.61 12.01
C SER A 61 11.88 -13.14 10.80
N GLY A 62 11.56 -14.44 10.79
CA GLY A 62 10.92 -15.07 9.64
C GLY A 62 11.87 -15.05 8.44
N ASN A 63 11.40 -14.42 7.36
CA ASN A 63 12.13 -14.17 6.12
C ASN A 63 13.26 -13.14 6.22
N LEU A 64 13.27 -12.28 7.24
CA LEU A 64 14.32 -11.31 7.37
C LEU A 64 15.58 -11.93 8.02
N PRO A 65 16.78 -11.57 7.55
CA PRO A 65 18.02 -12.05 8.15
C PRO A 65 18.11 -11.63 9.61
N LYS A 66 18.87 -12.37 10.43
CA LYS A 66 19.13 -12.05 11.86
C LYS A 66 20.06 -10.84 12.02
N LYS A 67 19.71 -9.73 11.39
CA LYS A 67 20.43 -8.46 11.33
C LYS A 67 19.54 -7.34 11.83
N PRO A 68 20.11 -6.16 12.14
CA PRO A 68 19.30 -5.03 12.55
C PRO A 68 18.39 -4.55 11.42
N VAL A 69 17.13 -4.29 11.75
CA VAL A 69 16.09 -3.89 10.82
C VAL A 69 15.30 -2.73 11.42
N LEU A 70 14.97 -1.75 10.60
CA LEU A 70 13.95 -0.74 10.88
C LEU A 70 12.68 -1.12 10.10
N TYR A 71 11.64 -1.49 10.83
CA TYR A 71 10.31 -1.80 10.34
C TYR A 71 9.50 -0.51 10.18
N LEU A 72 8.79 -0.37 9.07
CA LEU A 72 7.83 0.70 8.83
C LEU A 72 6.44 0.07 8.67
N LEU A 73 5.63 0.15 9.72
CA LEU A 73 4.37 -0.59 9.87
C LEU A 73 3.18 0.37 9.92
N CYS A 74 2.07 0.06 9.26
CA CYS A 74 0.85 0.84 9.38
C CYS A 74 0.03 0.42 10.63
N LYS A 75 -0.28 1.38 11.51
CA LYS A 75 -1.09 1.20 12.72
C LYS A 75 -2.54 0.86 12.38
N SER A 76 -3.13 1.57 11.41
CA SER A 76 -4.55 1.43 11.06
C SER A 76 -4.86 0.09 10.39
N ALA A 77 -3.87 -0.53 9.73
CA ALA A 77 -4.00 -1.87 9.15
C ALA A 77 -3.89 -3.02 10.18
N GLY A 78 -3.50 -2.73 11.44
CA GLY A 78 -3.26 -3.76 12.47
C GLY A 78 -2.15 -4.76 12.12
N VAL A 79 -1.29 -4.41 11.15
CA VAL A 79 -0.30 -5.34 10.59
C VAL A 79 0.90 -5.43 11.51
N GLN A 80 1.22 -6.66 11.90
CA GLN A 80 2.47 -7.00 12.57
C GLN A 80 3.48 -7.50 11.55
N ALA A 81 4.75 -7.14 11.70
CA ALA A 81 5.85 -7.68 10.89
C ALA A 81 5.89 -9.23 10.88
N SER A 82 5.27 -9.86 11.88
CA SER A 82 5.18 -11.31 11.99
C SER A 82 4.13 -11.98 11.10
N SER A 83 3.16 -11.25 10.53
CA SER A 83 1.99 -11.87 9.87
C SER A 83 1.32 -11.07 8.76
N GLY A 84 2.02 -10.17 8.06
CA GLY A 84 1.44 -9.41 6.95
C GLY A 84 2.50 -8.76 6.06
N VAL A 85 2.06 -7.93 5.11
CA VAL A 85 2.98 -7.18 4.23
C VAL A 85 3.49 -5.95 4.97
N TYR A 86 4.77 -5.62 4.83
CA TYR A 86 5.37 -4.45 5.44
C TYR A 86 6.59 -3.97 4.66
N VAL A 87 7.03 -2.74 4.97
CA VAL A 87 8.29 -2.18 4.48
C VAL A 87 9.37 -2.34 5.55
N ALA A 88 10.56 -2.77 5.16
CA ALA A 88 11.70 -2.94 6.04
C ALA A 88 12.97 -2.33 5.43
N LEU A 89 13.70 -1.58 6.26
CA LEU A 89 15.07 -1.17 5.99
C LEU A 89 16.01 -2.10 6.77
N VAL A 90 16.60 -3.04 6.06
CA VAL A 90 17.55 -4.03 6.59
C VAL A 90 18.96 -3.47 6.50
N ILE A 91 19.70 -3.54 7.61
CA ILE A 91 21.08 -3.10 7.69
C ILE A 91 21.96 -4.35 7.62
N ASP A 92 22.41 -4.73 6.41
CA ASP A 92 23.16 -5.97 6.19
C ASP A 92 24.63 -5.83 6.55
N THR A 93 24.97 -6.33 7.73
CA THR A 93 26.35 -6.43 8.19
C THR A 93 26.89 -7.83 7.77
N LYS A 94 27.58 -7.96 6.63
CA LYS A 94 27.97 -9.27 6.07
C LYS A 94 29.07 -9.99 6.89
N PRO A 95 28.99 -11.33 7.08
CA PRO A 95 30.14 -12.16 7.43
C PRO A 95 30.88 -12.65 6.18
N GLY A 96 32.22 -12.65 6.20
CA GLY A 96 33.08 -13.37 5.24
C GLY A 96 33.46 -12.61 3.97
N GLU A 97 34.78 -12.52 3.77
CA GLU A 97 35.62 -11.70 2.88
C GLU A 97 35.02 -11.02 1.62
N ASN A 98 35.29 -9.71 1.55
CA ASN A 98 35.21 -8.77 0.42
C ASN A 98 33.87 -8.12 0.02
N ASN A 99 32.90 -7.96 0.92
CA ASN A 99 31.81 -6.99 0.67
C ASN A 99 31.22 -6.41 1.97
N TYR A 100 31.90 -5.41 2.53
CA TYR A 100 31.38 -4.60 3.62
C TYR A 100 30.27 -3.67 3.10
N GLY A 101 29.18 -3.51 3.86
CA GLY A 101 28.42 -2.26 3.84
C GLY A 101 27.32 -2.13 2.79
N ASN A 102 26.40 -3.08 2.71
CA ASN A 102 25.12 -2.82 2.02
C ASN A 102 24.00 -2.62 3.03
N TYR A 103 22.99 -1.87 2.64
CA TYR A 103 21.70 -1.87 3.30
C TYR A 103 20.62 -2.05 2.24
N ARG A 104 19.48 -2.62 2.64
CA ARG A 104 18.40 -2.97 1.73
C ARG A 104 17.09 -2.36 2.19
N LEU A 105 16.36 -1.81 1.24
CA LEU A 105 14.97 -1.41 1.45
C LEU A 105 14.08 -2.45 0.77
N MET A 106 13.10 -2.99 1.50
CA MET A 106 12.34 -4.16 1.08
C MET A 106 10.85 -3.98 1.32
N LEU A 107 10.03 -4.45 0.39
CA LEU A 107 8.61 -4.75 0.57
C LEU A 107 8.47 -6.27 0.68
N THR A 108 7.91 -6.77 1.77
CA THR A 108 7.94 -8.22 2.04
C THR A 108 6.78 -8.68 2.91
N GLN A 109 6.51 -10.00 2.89
CA GLN A 109 5.43 -10.63 3.64
C GLN A 109 5.95 -11.49 4.79
N GLY A 110 5.54 -11.16 6.01
CA GLY A 110 5.86 -11.92 7.22
C GLY A 110 4.96 -13.14 7.40
N TYR A 111 5.58 -14.25 7.82
CA TYR A 111 4.89 -15.54 8.00
C TYR A 111 5.15 -16.21 9.37
N SER A 112 5.95 -15.57 10.22
CA SER A 112 6.45 -16.17 11.47
C SER A 112 5.36 -16.47 12.50
N LYS A 113 4.22 -15.78 12.45
CA LYS A 113 3.08 -16.04 13.35
C LYS A 113 2.35 -17.32 12.94
N GLN A 114 2.05 -17.47 11.66
CA GLN A 114 1.35 -18.62 11.08
C GLN A 114 2.15 -19.91 11.31
N VAL A 115 3.47 -19.86 11.17
CA VAL A 115 4.35 -21.01 11.48
C VAL A 115 4.21 -21.43 12.95
N LYS A 116 4.23 -20.48 13.89
CA LYS A 116 4.08 -20.79 15.33
C LYS A 116 2.71 -21.36 15.66
N GLU A 117 1.67 -20.87 14.99
CA GLU A 117 0.29 -21.35 15.18
C GLU A 117 0.16 -22.79 14.69
N ARG A 118 0.70 -23.13 13.50
CA ARG A 118 0.70 -24.51 13.00
C ARG A 118 1.48 -25.47 13.91
N VAL A 119 2.71 -25.10 14.31
CA VAL A 119 3.51 -25.94 15.23
C VAL A 119 2.76 -26.19 16.54
N LYS A 120 2.09 -25.17 17.08
CA LYS A 120 1.39 -25.28 18.37
C LYS A 120 0.05 -26.02 18.26
N ASN A 121 -0.73 -25.77 17.21
CA ASN A 121 -2.12 -26.20 17.12
C ASN A 121 -2.31 -27.46 16.27
N GLU A 122 -1.45 -27.66 15.26
CA GLU A 122 -1.54 -28.78 14.30
C GLU A 122 -0.49 -29.86 14.59
N GLY A 123 0.47 -29.60 15.49
CA GLY A 123 1.49 -30.55 15.90
C GLY A 123 2.58 -30.81 14.85
N GLU A 124 2.65 -29.97 13.81
CA GLU A 124 3.65 -30.05 12.75
C GLU A 124 5.07 -29.76 13.27
N SER A 125 6.09 -30.33 12.61
CA SER A 125 7.46 -29.90 12.85
C SER A 125 7.67 -28.47 12.33
N GLU A 126 8.63 -27.74 12.92
CA GLU A 126 8.92 -26.35 12.49
C GLU A 126 9.32 -26.27 11.00
N SER A 127 9.94 -27.32 10.46
CA SER A 127 10.33 -27.38 9.05
C SER A 127 9.13 -27.56 8.11
N GLU A 128 8.18 -28.43 8.49
CA GLU A 128 6.96 -28.67 7.72
C GLU A 128 6.05 -27.43 7.73
N ALA A 129 5.83 -26.85 8.92
CA ALA A 129 5.04 -25.64 9.08
C ALA A 129 5.60 -24.46 8.26
N LYS A 130 6.93 -24.29 8.23
CA LYS A 130 7.58 -23.27 7.38
C LYS A 130 7.30 -23.50 5.90
N LYS A 131 7.47 -24.74 5.43
CA LYS A 131 7.27 -25.09 4.03
C LYS A 131 5.81 -24.83 3.62
N GLN A 132 4.86 -25.29 4.42
CA GLN A 132 3.44 -25.15 4.10
C GLN A 132 3.00 -23.68 4.11
N VAL A 133 3.34 -22.93 5.16
CA VAL A 133 3.00 -21.51 5.24
C VAL A 133 3.63 -20.71 4.11
N PHE A 134 4.85 -21.07 3.69
CA PHE A 134 5.49 -20.43 2.53
C PHE A 134 4.70 -20.68 1.25
N GLU A 135 4.35 -21.94 0.96
CA GLU A 135 3.56 -22.29 -0.24
C GLU A 135 2.17 -21.62 -0.22
N ASP A 136 1.54 -21.51 0.95
CA ASP A 136 0.25 -20.82 1.11
C ASP A 136 0.37 -19.30 0.85
N ALA A 137 1.50 -18.69 1.23
CA ALA A 137 1.72 -17.24 1.13
C ALA A 137 2.31 -16.79 -0.23
N LYS A 138 3.07 -17.66 -0.90
CA LYS A 138 3.75 -17.37 -2.18
C LYS A 138 2.82 -16.77 -3.25
N PRO A 139 1.59 -17.27 -3.47
CA PRO A 139 0.74 -16.74 -4.53
C PRO A 139 0.29 -15.30 -4.30
N LEU A 140 0.18 -14.87 -3.04
CA LEU A 140 -0.07 -13.47 -2.71
C LEU A 140 1.15 -12.63 -3.07
N ALA A 141 2.35 -13.02 -2.61
CA ALA A 141 3.59 -12.29 -2.90
C ALA A 141 3.85 -12.13 -4.41
N VAL A 142 3.65 -13.17 -5.22
CA VAL A 142 3.73 -13.13 -6.68
C VAL A 142 2.74 -12.12 -7.26
N MET A 143 1.47 -12.22 -6.87
CA MET A 143 0.43 -11.30 -7.34
C MET A 143 0.78 -9.84 -7.00
N LEU A 144 1.28 -9.58 -5.78
CA LEU A 144 1.70 -8.24 -5.37
C LEU A 144 2.87 -7.72 -6.22
N ALA A 145 3.86 -8.57 -6.50
CA ALA A 145 5.02 -8.22 -7.30
C ALA A 145 4.61 -7.87 -8.74
N ASP A 146 3.75 -8.68 -9.36
CA ASP A 146 3.21 -8.43 -10.70
C ASP A 146 2.36 -7.16 -10.74
N SER A 147 1.50 -6.96 -9.72
CA SER A 147 0.60 -5.79 -9.62
C SER A 147 1.33 -4.46 -9.66
N TYR A 148 2.54 -4.39 -9.10
CA TYR A 148 3.31 -3.15 -8.97
C TYR A 148 4.59 -3.17 -9.79
N TYR A 149 4.75 -4.15 -10.69
CA TYR A 149 6.01 -4.39 -11.39
C TYR A 149 6.51 -3.13 -12.11
N ALA A 150 5.66 -2.51 -12.93
CA ALA A 150 6.04 -1.33 -13.71
C ALA A 150 6.39 -0.13 -12.80
N GLU A 151 5.58 0.13 -11.78
CA GLU A 151 5.77 1.21 -10.83
C GLU A 151 7.09 1.06 -10.05
N LEU A 152 7.31 -0.11 -9.46
CA LEU A 152 8.50 -0.42 -8.68
C LEU A 152 9.77 -0.46 -9.54
N LYS A 153 9.69 -1.02 -10.77
CA LYS A 153 10.83 -1.01 -11.71
C LYS A 153 11.22 0.40 -12.14
N SER A 154 10.25 1.30 -12.34
CA SER A 154 10.52 2.70 -12.68
C SER A 154 11.31 3.45 -11.59
N HIS A 155 11.26 2.97 -10.34
CA HIS A 155 12.02 3.49 -9.21
C HIS A 155 13.23 2.61 -8.84
N HIS A 156 13.72 1.81 -9.80
CA HIS A 156 14.92 0.97 -9.67
C HIS A 156 14.85 -0.11 -8.56
N PHE A 157 13.65 -0.58 -8.22
CA PHE A 157 13.52 -1.76 -7.37
C PHE A 157 13.70 -3.05 -8.18
N ASN A 158 14.36 -4.01 -7.55
CA ASN A 158 14.34 -5.41 -7.96
C ASN A 158 13.01 -6.01 -7.50
N VAL A 159 12.08 -6.16 -8.43
CA VAL A 159 10.78 -6.79 -8.21
C VAL A 159 10.92 -8.29 -8.43
N ALA A 160 10.35 -9.09 -7.54
CA ALA A 160 10.31 -10.54 -7.71
C ALA A 160 9.50 -10.91 -8.96
N SER A 161 9.95 -11.92 -9.69
CA SER A 161 9.18 -12.51 -10.80
C SER A 161 8.34 -13.69 -10.29
N THR A 162 7.38 -14.16 -11.09
CA THR A 162 6.58 -15.37 -10.81
C THR A 162 7.45 -16.59 -10.49
N ASP A 163 8.66 -16.65 -11.06
CA ASP A 163 9.64 -17.73 -10.85
C ASP A 163 10.68 -17.39 -9.76
N ASP A 164 10.85 -16.10 -9.41
CA ASP A 164 11.90 -15.56 -8.53
C ASP A 164 11.38 -14.95 -7.21
N VAL A 165 10.13 -15.19 -6.79
CA VAL A 165 9.79 -14.95 -5.37
C VAL A 165 10.69 -15.87 -4.56
N SER A 166 11.80 -15.29 -4.11
CA SER A 166 12.86 -15.95 -3.38
C SER A 166 12.29 -16.72 -2.19
N SER A 167 13.09 -17.63 -1.62
CA SER A 167 12.77 -18.39 -0.40
C SER A 167 12.25 -17.54 0.79
N ASP A 168 12.33 -16.22 0.68
CA ASP A 168 12.06 -15.25 1.73
C ASP A 168 10.81 -14.38 1.48
N LEU A 169 9.97 -14.68 0.47
CA LEU A 169 8.74 -13.90 0.17
C LEU A 169 9.01 -12.40 0.01
N ILE A 170 10.12 -12.07 -0.65
CA ILE A 170 10.48 -10.70 -1.01
C ILE A 170 9.63 -10.33 -2.22
N ILE A 171 8.87 -9.23 -2.12
CA ILE A 171 8.02 -8.73 -3.21
C ILE A 171 8.84 -7.79 -4.08
N ALA A 172 9.54 -6.86 -3.42
CA ALA A 172 10.51 -5.99 -4.07
C ALA A 172 11.61 -5.58 -3.10
N GLU A 173 12.81 -5.37 -3.61
CA GLU A 173 13.93 -4.86 -2.83
C GLU A 173 14.80 -3.90 -3.64
N ARG A 174 15.50 -3.01 -2.94
CA ARG A 174 16.57 -2.21 -3.49
C ARG A 174 17.76 -2.28 -2.56
N ILE A 175 18.92 -2.61 -3.14
CA ILE A 175 20.19 -2.75 -2.43
C ILE A 175 20.98 -1.47 -2.66
N TYR A 176 21.47 -0.89 -1.58
CA TYR A 176 22.32 0.30 -1.59
C TYR A 176 23.70 -0.06 -1.08
N ASN A 177 24.73 0.34 -1.83
CA ASN A 177 26.11 0.26 -1.36
C ASN A 177 26.44 1.50 -0.53
N ILE A 178 27.08 1.30 0.62
CA ILE A 178 27.51 2.36 1.52
C ILE A 178 28.55 3.31 0.88
N ASP A 179 29.31 2.79 -0.08
CA ASP A 179 30.33 3.53 -0.80
C ASP A 179 29.75 4.33 -1.97
N ASP A 180 28.48 4.08 -2.33
CA ASP A 180 27.77 4.89 -3.31
C ASP A 180 27.39 6.26 -2.72
N ASN A 181 27.28 7.26 -3.60
CA ASN A 181 26.85 8.63 -3.24
C ASN A 181 25.32 8.73 -3.05
N THR A 182 24.67 7.70 -2.50
CA THR A 182 23.23 7.78 -2.16
C THR A 182 23.03 8.92 -1.16
N SER A 183 22.18 9.88 -1.52
CA SER A 183 21.81 10.97 -0.64
C SER A 183 20.66 10.57 0.29
N ASP A 184 20.55 11.25 1.44
CA ASP A 184 19.38 11.11 2.32
C ASP A 184 18.08 11.34 1.55
N SER A 185 18.07 12.30 0.62
CA SER A 185 16.89 12.59 -0.21
C SER A 185 16.49 11.42 -1.09
N GLN A 186 17.46 10.73 -1.70
CA GLN A 186 17.17 9.57 -2.55
C GLN A 186 16.58 8.43 -1.71
N LEU A 187 17.19 8.12 -0.56
CA LEU A 187 16.69 7.08 0.33
C LEU A 187 15.27 7.39 0.84
N ILE A 188 14.98 8.65 1.16
CA ILE A 188 13.63 9.08 1.56
C ILE A 188 12.63 8.95 0.42
N THR A 189 13.00 9.35 -0.81
CA THR A 189 12.14 9.16 -1.98
C THR A 189 11.77 7.69 -2.15
N ASP A 190 12.75 6.80 -2.03
CA ASP A 190 12.54 5.36 -2.19
C ASP A 190 11.71 4.76 -1.04
N ILE A 191 11.91 5.23 0.20
CA ILE A 191 11.07 4.87 1.36
C ILE A 191 9.63 5.30 1.14
N ASN A 192 9.40 6.58 0.79
CA ASN A 192 8.06 7.10 0.54
C ASN A 192 7.36 6.36 -0.60
N HIS A 193 8.10 6.00 -1.65
CA HIS A 193 7.56 5.23 -2.75
C HIS A 193 7.07 3.84 -2.31
N LEU A 194 7.87 3.07 -1.58
CA LEU A 194 7.41 1.77 -1.05
C LEU A 194 6.27 1.91 -0.04
N LEU A 195 6.27 2.96 0.79
CA LEU A 195 5.19 3.19 1.74
C LEU A 195 3.87 3.49 1.04
N ARG A 196 3.87 4.22 -0.08
CA ARG A 196 2.68 4.45 -0.91
C ARG A 196 2.15 3.15 -1.48
N VAL A 197 3.02 2.34 -2.07
CA VAL A 197 2.66 0.99 -2.56
C VAL A 197 2.04 0.19 -1.42
N TYR A 198 2.71 0.11 -0.27
CA TYR A 198 2.23 -0.61 0.91
C TYR A 198 0.89 -0.11 1.44
N LEU A 199 0.67 1.20 1.52
CA LEU A 199 -0.59 1.74 2.02
C LEU A 199 -1.75 1.48 1.05
N ASN A 200 -1.49 1.53 -0.26
CA ASN A 200 -2.47 1.10 -1.27
C ASN A 200 -2.82 -0.39 -1.06
N LEU A 201 -1.83 -1.25 -0.77
CA LEU A 201 -2.10 -2.65 -0.40
C LEU A 201 -3.06 -2.76 0.79
N ALA A 202 -2.82 -1.96 1.84
CA ALA A 202 -3.55 -2.04 3.10
C ALA A 202 -4.96 -1.47 3.00
N SER A 203 -5.18 -0.45 2.18
CA SER A 203 -6.52 0.14 1.96
C SER A 203 -7.41 -0.73 1.07
N GLU A 204 -6.83 -1.61 0.26
CA GLU A 204 -7.55 -2.46 -0.70
C GLU A 204 -7.91 -3.86 -0.17
N THR A 205 -7.47 -4.24 1.04
CA THR A 205 -7.81 -5.54 1.63
C THR A 205 -9.04 -5.46 2.54
N PRO A 206 -10.16 -6.13 2.24
CA PRO A 206 -11.05 -6.60 3.28
C PRO A 206 -10.35 -7.75 4.00
N TYR A 207 -10.21 -7.62 5.31
CA TYR A 207 -9.91 -8.75 6.18
C TYR A 207 -10.89 -9.91 5.92
N ALA A 208 -10.38 -11.09 5.59
CA ALA A 208 -11.08 -12.35 5.81
C ALA A 208 -10.08 -13.50 6.04
N PRO A 209 -9.57 -13.70 7.26
CA PRO A 209 -9.14 -15.01 7.69
C PRO A 209 -10.39 -15.85 7.94
N GLY A 210 -10.53 -16.92 7.18
CA GLY A 210 -11.58 -17.91 7.36
C GLY A 210 -12.64 -17.86 6.26
N SER A 211 -12.32 -18.38 5.07
CA SER A 211 -13.30 -19.10 4.27
C SER A 211 -12.56 -19.94 3.23
N ASP A 212 -12.61 -21.24 3.47
CA ASP A 212 -12.54 -22.39 2.57
C ASP A 212 -12.20 -22.06 1.10
N GLY A 213 -11.04 -22.58 0.71
CA GLY A 213 -10.35 -22.21 -0.52
C GLY A 213 -11.03 -22.65 -1.83
N GLN A 214 -10.40 -22.16 -2.90
CA GLN A 214 -10.55 -22.56 -4.31
C GLN A 214 -11.79 -21.99 -5.03
N SER A 215 -11.76 -20.69 -5.35
CA SER A 215 -12.41 -20.09 -6.54
C SER A 215 -12.19 -18.57 -6.62
N ILE A 216 -12.14 -17.88 -5.47
CA ILE A 216 -12.13 -16.40 -5.39
C ILE A 216 -10.78 -15.79 -5.78
N ALA A 217 -9.67 -16.51 -5.62
CA ALA A 217 -8.32 -15.99 -5.80
C ALA A 217 -7.99 -15.57 -7.25
N GLY A 218 -8.61 -16.16 -8.28
CA GLY A 218 -8.32 -15.84 -9.68
C GLY A 218 -8.93 -14.50 -10.14
N ALA A 219 -10.22 -14.31 -9.88
CA ALA A 219 -10.91 -13.05 -10.20
C ALA A 219 -10.45 -11.88 -9.31
N TYR A 220 -10.14 -12.17 -8.04
CA TYR A 220 -9.57 -11.20 -7.11
C TYR A 220 -8.15 -10.75 -7.52
N ARG A 221 -7.36 -11.65 -8.14
CA ARG A 221 -6.02 -11.35 -8.70
C ARG A 221 -6.06 -10.34 -9.84
N GLU A 222 -6.92 -10.53 -10.84
CA GLU A 222 -7.06 -9.57 -11.95
C GLU A 222 -7.64 -8.23 -11.50
N CYS A 223 -8.59 -8.28 -10.57
CA CYS A 223 -9.26 -7.10 -10.02
C CYS A 223 -8.30 -6.19 -9.23
N LEU A 224 -7.47 -6.75 -8.36
CA LEU A 224 -6.51 -5.99 -7.55
C LEU A 224 -5.32 -5.45 -8.35
N VAL A 225 -4.78 -6.22 -9.29
CA VAL A 225 -3.67 -5.77 -10.18
C VAL A 225 -4.09 -4.55 -10.99
N GLN A 226 -5.31 -4.56 -11.53
CA GLN A 226 -5.81 -3.48 -12.37
C GLN A 226 -6.32 -2.26 -11.58
N MET A 227 -6.75 -2.43 -10.32
CA MET A 227 -7.03 -1.30 -9.42
C MET A 227 -5.76 -0.50 -9.09
N ARG A 228 -4.61 -1.16 -8.93
CA ARG A 228 -3.37 -0.56 -8.42
C ARG A 228 -2.59 0.32 -9.39
N ILE A 229 -2.32 -0.18 -10.60
CA ILE A 229 -1.70 0.61 -11.68
C ILE A 229 -2.76 1.56 -12.28
N GLY A 230 -4.01 1.11 -12.28
CA GLY A 230 -5.14 1.86 -12.80
C GLY A 230 -5.38 3.16 -12.06
N GLN A 231 -5.48 3.17 -10.73
CA GLN A 231 -6.05 4.31 -10.02
C GLN A 231 -5.18 5.57 -10.03
N ALA A 232 -3.84 5.45 -9.92
CA ALA A 232 -2.94 6.61 -9.99
C ALA A 232 -2.85 7.19 -11.41
N ASP A 233 -2.68 6.33 -12.42
CA ASP A 233 -2.66 6.75 -13.83
C ASP A 233 -4.04 7.23 -14.30
N PHE A 234 -5.12 6.62 -13.83
CA PHE A 234 -6.49 7.03 -14.08
C PHE A 234 -6.77 8.39 -13.47
N ARG A 235 -6.37 8.62 -12.22
CA ARG A 235 -6.50 9.93 -11.58
C ARG A 235 -5.72 11.00 -12.35
N LYS A 236 -4.51 10.69 -12.79
CA LYS A 236 -3.72 11.59 -13.64
C LYS A 236 -4.43 11.88 -14.96
N LYS A 237 -4.90 10.86 -15.68
CA LYS A 237 -5.67 11.01 -16.94
C LYS A 237 -6.92 11.86 -16.75
N LEU A 238 -7.66 11.65 -15.66
CA LEU A 238 -8.83 12.45 -15.34
C LEU A 238 -8.46 13.90 -15.01
N PHE A 239 -7.36 14.15 -14.28
CA PHE A 239 -6.85 15.49 -14.04
C PHE A 239 -6.43 16.20 -15.34
N ASP A 240 -5.77 15.48 -16.24
CA ASP A 240 -5.34 16.01 -17.53
C ASP A 240 -6.55 16.35 -18.42
N LYS A 241 -7.60 15.52 -18.38
CA LYS A 241 -8.81 15.69 -19.19
C LYS A 241 -9.81 16.70 -18.64
N TYR A 242 -10.08 16.67 -17.34
CA TYR A 242 -11.17 17.40 -16.69
C TYR A 242 -10.69 18.50 -15.75
N GLY A 243 -9.38 18.64 -15.55
CA GLY A 243 -8.78 19.58 -14.61
C GLY A 243 -8.75 19.04 -13.17
N THR A 244 -8.28 19.85 -12.24
CA THR A 244 -7.99 19.45 -10.85
C THR A 244 -9.07 19.89 -9.86
N SER A 245 -10.34 19.86 -10.29
CA SER A 245 -11.47 20.31 -9.48
C SER A 245 -12.52 19.21 -9.32
N CYS A 246 -13.18 19.18 -8.17
CA CYS A 246 -14.32 18.30 -7.97
C CYS A 246 -15.44 18.67 -8.96
N MET A 247 -15.91 17.70 -9.74
CA MET A 247 -16.94 17.88 -10.77
C MET A 247 -18.33 18.20 -10.23
N LEU A 248 -18.53 18.09 -8.91
CA LEU A 248 -19.81 18.35 -8.26
C LEU A 248 -19.79 19.67 -7.49
N THR A 249 -18.73 19.92 -6.72
CA THR A 249 -18.64 21.10 -5.83
C THR A 249 -17.75 22.21 -6.37
N GLY A 250 -16.93 21.92 -7.39
CA GLY A 250 -15.88 22.83 -7.85
C GLY A 250 -14.70 22.99 -6.88
N CYS A 251 -14.63 22.20 -5.79
CA CYS A 251 -13.50 22.22 -4.85
C CYS A 251 -12.18 21.99 -5.61
N LYS A 252 -11.20 22.88 -5.41
CA LYS A 252 -9.90 22.87 -6.13
C LYS A 252 -8.73 22.40 -5.29
N ILE A 253 -8.99 21.81 -4.12
CA ILE A 253 -7.95 21.32 -3.21
C ILE A 253 -7.59 19.89 -3.65
N PRO A 254 -6.45 19.66 -4.34
CA PRO A 254 -6.19 18.36 -4.96
C PRO A 254 -6.07 17.23 -3.94
N ALA A 255 -5.63 17.54 -2.72
CA ALA A 255 -5.47 16.58 -1.63
C ALA A 255 -6.79 15.92 -1.18
N VAL A 256 -7.95 16.55 -1.43
CA VAL A 256 -9.26 15.98 -1.06
C VAL A 256 -10.01 15.42 -2.26
N ILE A 257 -9.43 15.47 -3.47
CA ILE A 257 -10.06 15.01 -4.71
C ILE A 257 -9.57 13.61 -5.07
N GLU A 258 -10.51 12.70 -5.25
CA GLU A 258 -10.32 11.31 -5.65
C GLU A 258 -10.86 11.08 -7.07
N ALA A 259 -10.32 10.06 -7.74
CA ALA A 259 -10.82 9.55 -9.00
C ALA A 259 -11.78 8.39 -8.71
N ALA A 260 -13.07 8.68 -8.84
CA ALA A 260 -14.15 7.73 -8.63
C ALA A 260 -14.53 7.06 -9.96
N HIS A 261 -14.65 5.73 -9.99
CA HIS A 261 -15.24 5.06 -11.15
C HIS A 261 -16.76 5.22 -11.13
N ILE A 262 -17.37 5.43 -12.30
CA ILE A 262 -18.84 5.49 -12.41
C ILE A 262 -19.42 4.08 -12.23
N ILE A 263 -18.91 3.12 -13.00
CA ILE A 263 -19.13 1.70 -12.79
C ILE A 263 -17.92 1.13 -12.06
N PRO A 264 -18.09 0.48 -10.89
CA PRO A 264 -16.99 -0.06 -10.11
C PRO A 264 -16.00 -0.84 -10.97
N PHE A 265 -14.73 -0.63 -10.69
CA PHE A 265 -13.66 -1.34 -11.39
C PHE A 265 -13.80 -2.86 -11.22
N SER A 266 -14.28 -3.32 -10.04
CA SER A 266 -14.56 -4.73 -9.77
C SER A 266 -15.52 -5.39 -10.75
N ASP A 267 -16.44 -4.61 -11.31
CA ASP A 267 -17.55 -5.12 -12.12
C ASP A 267 -17.26 -4.96 -13.62
N SER A 268 -16.44 -3.97 -13.99
CA SER A 268 -16.20 -3.59 -15.39
C SER A 268 -14.79 -3.85 -15.89
N GLN A 269 -13.82 -4.00 -14.97
CA GLN A 269 -12.38 -3.97 -15.25
C GLN A 269 -11.94 -2.81 -16.18
N ASN A 270 -12.66 -1.67 -16.14
CA ASN A 270 -12.54 -0.62 -17.14
C ASN A 270 -12.02 0.70 -16.56
N ASN A 271 -10.79 1.07 -16.98
CA ASN A 271 -10.12 2.34 -16.68
C ASN A 271 -10.27 3.39 -17.80
N ASP A 272 -11.30 3.30 -18.65
CA ASP A 272 -11.65 4.35 -19.61
C ASP A 272 -11.92 5.66 -18.83
N GLU A 273 -11.25 6.74 -19.23
CA GLU A 273 -11.43 8.09 -18.68
C GLU A 273 -12.88 8.60 -18.70
N ASN A 274 -13.75 8.02 -19.54
CA ASN A 274 -15.19 8.31 -19.56
C ASN A 274 -15.98 7.58 -18.46
N ASN A 275 -15.39 6.55 -17.84
CA ASN A 275 -15.90 5.84 -16.66
C ASN A 275 -15.42 6.51 -15.34
N GLY A 276 -14.95 7.76 -15.37
CA GLY A 276 -14.33 8.41 -14.23
C GLY A 276 -14.93 9.75 -13.86
N LEU A 277 -15.03 10.01 -12.56
CA LEU A 277 -15.44 11.28 -11.96
C LEU A 277 -14.39 11.76 -10.97
N LEU A 278 -14.17 13.08 -10.94
CA LEU A 278 -13.34 13.70 -9.91
C LEU A 278 -14.23 14.21 -8.79
N LEU A 279 -14.20 13.54 -7.65
CA LEU A 279 -15.08 13.83 -6.52
C LEU A 279 -14.26 14.13 -5.27
N ARG A 280 -14.85 14.89 -4.33
CA ARG A 280 -14.29 14.99 -2.98
C ARG A 280 -14.41 13.63 -2.30
N ALA A 281 -13.46 13.26 -1.44
CA ALA A 281 -13.41 11.93 -0.82
C ALA A 281 -14.70 11.49 -0.09
N ASP A 282 -15.40 12.42 0.55
CA ASP A 282 -16.71 12.18 1.16
C ASP A 282 -17.81 11.91 0.11
N LEU A 283 -17.86 12.68 -0.97
CA LEU A 283 -18.83 12.52 -2.06
C LEU A 283 -18.60 11.23 -2.84
N HIS A 284 -17.34 10.85 -3.03
CA HIS A 284 -16.98 9.55 -3.61
C HIS A 284 -17.55 8.41 -2.77
N LYS A 285 -17.32 8.43 -1.45
CA LYS A 285 -17.88 7.42 -0.53
C LYS A 285 -19.40 7.37 -0.55
N LEU A 286 -20.07 8.52 -0.62
CA LEU A 286 -21.54 8.59 -0.73
C LEU A 286 -22.03 7.98 -2.05
N TYR A 287 -21.31 8.24 -3.14
CA TYR A 287 -21.64 7.72 -4.47
C TYR A 287 -21.50 6.19 -4.54
N ASP A 288 -20.40 5.65 -4.03
CA ASP A 288 -20.16 4.20 -3.99
C ASP A 288 -21.19 3.48 -3.12
N SER A 289 -21.56 4.11 -2.00
CA SER A 289 -22.57 3.62 -1.07
C SER A 289 -24.00 3.74 -1.61
N ASN A 290 -24.21 4.33 -2.80
CA ASN A 290 -25.52 4.61 -3.39
C ASN A 290 -26.39 5.54 -2.53
N LEU A 291 -25.76 6.43 -1.76
CA LEU A 291 -26.41 7.52 -1.01
C LEU A 291 -26.43 8.83 -1.81
N LEU A 292 -25.58 8.91 -2.84
CA LEU A 292 -25.56 9.93 -3.88
C LEU A 292 -25.70 9.23 -5.23
N GLY A 293 -26.66 9.66 -6.05
CA GLY A 293 -26.87 9.21 -7.43
C GLY A 293 -26.55 10.32 -8.42
N ILE A 294 -26.12 9.97 -9.63
CA ILE A 294 -25.92 10.92 -10.73
C ILE A 294 -26.63 10.37 -11.96
N ALA A 295 -27.62 11.11 -12.45
CA ALA A 295 -28.43 10.76 -13.61
C ALA A 295 -27.62 10.84 -14.93
N PRO A 296 -28.11 10.24 -16.04
CA PRO A 296 -27.40 10.22 -17.32
C PRO A 296 -27.10 11.62 -17.92
N ASP A 297 -27.89 12.62 -17.55
CA ASP A 297 -27.70 14.03 -17.92
C ASP A 297 -26.81 14.80 -16.93
N GLY A 298 -26.35 14.14 -15.87
CA GLY A 298 -25.44 14.68 -14.86
C GLY A 298 -26.12 15.26 -13.63
N GLU A 299 -27.45 15.20 -13.53
CA GLU A 299 -28.17 15.70 -12.35
C GLU A 299 -27.90 14.82 -11.12
N VAL A 300 -27.64 15.45 -9.98
CA VAL A 300 -27.27 14.79 -8.72
C VAL A 300 -28.49 14.58 -7.84
N TYR A 301 -28.63 13.37 -7.32
CA TYR A 301 -29.69 12.96 -6.40
C TYR A 301 -29.08 12.59 -5.05
N ILE A 302 -29.58 13.18 -3.97
CA ILE A 302 -29.11 12.92 -2.61
C ILE A 302 -30.20 12.21 -1.83
N MET A 303 -29.86 11.08 -1.22
CA MET A 303 -30.83 10.33 -0.41
C MET A 303 -31.24 11.12 0.85
N PRO A 304 -32.50 11.04 1.31
CA PRO A 304 -32.97 11.72 2.50
C PRO A 304 -32.13 11.39 3.76
N ALA A 305 -31.60 10.17 3.83
CA ALA A 305 -30.74 9.71 4.92
C ALA A 305 -29.47 10.56 5.13
N VAL A 306 -28.98 11.22 4.07
CA VAL A 306 -27.79 12.09 4.13
C VAL A 306 -28.09 13.55 3.84
N SER A 307 -29.29 13.88 3.37
CA SER A 307 -29.69 15.26 3.03
C SER A 307 -29.51 16.25 4.21
N GLY A 308 -29.87 15.83 5.43
CA GLY A 308 -29.73 16.65 6.65
C GLY A 308 -28.31 16.84 7.17
N ALA A 309 -27.31 16.15 6.60
CA ALA A 309 -25.91 16.20 7.04
C ALA A 309 -25.05 17.24 6.28
N GLY A 310 -25.70 18.24 5.67
CA GLY A 310 -25.02 19.30 4.89
C GLY A 310 -24.82 18.99 3.41
N TYR A 311 -25.50 17.97 2.88
CA TYR A 311 -25.43 17.59 1.46
C TYR A 311 -26.70 18.00 0.67
N SER A 312 -27.72 18.55 1.34
CA SER A 312 -28.98 18.99 0.72
C SER A 312 -28.77 19.87 -0.51
N ASP A 313 -27.82 20.79 -0.42
CA ASP A 313 -27.54 21.80 -1.45
C ASP A 313 -26.86 21.21 -2.71
N LEU A 314 -26.58 19.90 -2.70
CA LEU A 314 -26.03 19.17 -3.83
C LEU A 314 -27.13 18.51 -4.68
N SER A 315 -28.32 18.28 -4.12
CA SER A 315 -29.44 17.70 -4.87
C SER A 315 -29.88 18.66 -5.97
N GLY A 316 -30.13 18.14 -7.17
CA GLY A 316 -30.51 18.92 -8.35
C GLY A 316 -29.36 19.71 -9.00
N LYS A 317 -28.13 19.65 -8.47
CA LYS A 317 -26.97 20.18 -9.18
C LYS A 317 -26.58 19.27 -10.33
N THR A 318 -25.94 19.85 -11.34
CA THR A 318 -25.39 19.10 -12.47
C THR A 318 -23.87 19.05 -12.38
N LEU A 319 -23.27 17.95 -12.84
CA LEU A 319 -21.83 17.85 -13.02
C LEU A 319 -21.28 19.02 -13.86
N THR A 320 -20.12 19.55 -13.48
CA THR A 320 -19.49 20.68 -14.17
C THR A 320 -18.76 20.28 -15.44
N CYS A 321 -18.64 18.98 -15.75
CA CYS A 321 -17.94 18.47 -16.92
C CYS A 321 -18.90 18.24 -18.10
N VAL A 322 -18.35 18.15 -19.32
CA VAL A 322 -19.12 17.76 -20.50
C VAL A 322 -19.31 16.25 -20.50
N ILE A 323 -20.56 15.81 -20.43
CA ILE A 323 -20.95 14.40 -20.46
C ILE A 323 -21.09 13.96 -21.92
N ASN A 324 -20.12 13.19 -22.41
CA ASN A 324 -20.20 12.57 -23.74
C ASN A 324 -21.05 11.28 -23.71
N SER A 325 -21.28 10.69 -24.88
CA SER A 325 -22.12 9.49 -25.04
C SER A 325 -21.65 8.32 -24.18
N LYS A 326 -20.35 8.04 -24.12
CA LYS A 326 -19.80 6.95 -23.30
C LYS A 326 -20.02 7.18 -21.81
N MET A 327 -19.70 8.37 -21.31
CA MET A 327 -19.91 8.72 -19.90
C MET A 327 -21.40 8.63 -19.53
N ARG A 328 -22.28 9.08 -20.42
CA ARG A 328 -23.73 8.96 -20.26
C ARG A 328 -24.20 7.52 -20.14
N GLU A 329 -23.63 6.60 -20.92
CA GLU A 329 -23.94 5.17 -20.82
C GLU A 329 -23.55 4.60 -19.44
N TYR A 330 -22.36 4.94 -18.94
CA TYR A 330 -21.92 4.52 -17.60
C TYR A 330 -22.79 5.11 -16.50
N LEU A 331 -23.10 6.42 -16.57
CA LEU A 331 -23.98 7.09 -15.61
C LEU A 331 -25.36 6.44 -15.61
N ASN A 332 -25.93 6.14 -16.78
CA ASN A 332 -27.21 5.47 -16.89
C ASN A 332 -27.21 4.08 -16.23
N ALA A 333 -26.16 3.28 -16.47
CA ALA A 333 -26.04 1.97 -15.85
C ALA A 333 -25.93 2.06 -14.32
N LYS A 334 -25.08 2.97 -13.80
CA LYS A 334 -24.93 3.17 -12.35
C LYS A 334 -26.18 3.76 -11.71
N PHE A 335 -26.84 4.70 -12.38
CA PHE A 335 -28.04 5.35 -11.88
C PHE A 335 -29.22 4.39 -11.76
N LYS A 336 -29.38 3.44 -12.69
CA LYS A 336 -30.36 2.36 -12.54
C LYS A 336 -30.13 1.51 -11.27
N ILE A 337 -28.87 1.22 -10.94
CA ILE A 337 -28.52 0.52 -9.70
C ILE A 337 -28.88 1.37 -8.49
N PHE A 338 -28.59 2.67 -8.54
CA PHE A 338 -28.98 3.62 -7.49
C PHE A 338 -30.49 3.66 -7.30
N CYS A 339 -31.29 3.77 -8.37
CA CYS A 339 -32.75 3.77 -8.30
C CYS A 339 -33.27 2.45 -7.71
N ASN A 340 -32.81 1.30 -8.21
CA ASN A 340 -33.23 -0.01 -7.74
C ASN A 340 -32.90 -0.26 -6.26
N LYS A 341 -31.77 0.25 -5.76
CA LYS A 341 -31.38 0.08 -4.36
C LYS A 341 -32.14 0.99 -3.39
N ASN A 342 -32.75 2.03 -3.92
CA ASN A 342 -33.43 3.07 -3.13
C ASN A 342 -34.93 3.15 -3.43
N ASP A 343 -35.48 2.18 -4.16
CA ASP A 343 -36.89 2.09 -4.56
C ASP A 343 -37.42 3.38 -5.22
N ILE A 344 -36.59 3.99 -6.09
CA ILE A 344 -36.94 5.18 -6.87
C ILE A 344 -37.43 4.71 -8.25
N GLU A 345 -38.66 5.08 -8.63
CA GLU A 345 -39.28 4.72 -9.93
C GLU A 345 -38.60 5.36 -11.15
#